data_AF-A0A7V6VSY5-F1
#
_entry.id   AF-A0A7V6VSY5-F1
#
_cell.length_a   1.000
_cell.length_b   1.000
_cell.length_c   1.000
_cell.angle_alpha   90.00
_cell.angle_beta   90.00
_cell.angle_gamma   90.00
#
_symmetry.space_group_name_H-M   'P 1'
#
loop_
_entity.id
_entity.type
_entity.pdbx_description
1 polymer ?
#
loop_
_entity_poly.entity_id
_entity_poly.type
_entity_poly.pdbx_seq_one_letter_code
_entity_poly.pdbx_strand_id
1 'polypeptide(L)'
;DLEKDMFHDPGYIRVENARIRCWKSGGHGSQTFLQVVENSCNPGFVELGQRLGKETLYKYINNFGFGTKTGIDLNGEGTGILFKLEKVGPVELATTAFGQGVSVTPIQQITAVSAAINGGYLYQPYIVKRLLEPETNSVIQDNNKKLVRQVIDEETSKKVRYALESVVSNGTGRNAYIEGYRVGGKTGTAQKVSNGRYMVGNYIVSFIGFLPADNPEVVVYVAIDYPKGVTQYGGTVAAPIAKAIMLDAIDALNIQRREDGSEMRYNWYDKKYYTVPDVIGMEKKDAIKELKKFQIEYSGSGKRVLDQSPVGGTRIYEGEKVRLFLSDQD
;
A
#
# COMPACT_ATOMS: atom_id res chain seq x y z
N ASP A 1 3.92 10.73 20.54
CA ASP A 1 2.87 11.30 19.68
C ASP A 1 3.36 11.32 18.23
N LEU A 2 2.60 10.75 17.27
CA LEU A 2 3.03 10.61 15.87
C LEU A 2 3.33 11.96 15.20
N GLU A 3 2.64 13.04 15.60
CA GLU A 3 2.75 14.34 14.94
C GLU A 3 3.69 15.30 15.66
N LYS A 4 3.99 15.05 16.94
CA LYS A 4 4.79 15.95 17.77
C LYS A 4 6.18 15.42 18.07
N ASP A 5 6.32 14.10 18.23
CA ASP A 5 7.62 13.52 18.53
C ASP A 5 8.47 13.53 17.26
N MET A 6 9.67 14.11 17.39
CA MET A 6 10.57 14.32 16.27
C MET A 6 11.75 13.33 16.31
N PHE A 7 12.25 13.01 15.12
CA PHE A 7 13.46 12.25 14.88
C PHE A 7 14.29 12.97 13.81
N HIS A 8 15.61 13.02 13.96
CA HIS A 8 16.50 13.57 12.95
C HIS A 8 17.23 12.43 12.23
N ASP A 9 16.99 12.28 10.93
CA ASP A 9 17.63 11.30 10.06
C ASP A 9 18.84 11.91 9.32
N PRO A 10 20.09 11.68 9.77
CA PRO A 10 21.29 12.10 9.04
C PRO A 10 21.66 11.13 7.89
N GLY A 11 20.76 10.21 7.54
CA GLY A 11 20.93 9.20 6.48
C GLY A 11 21.40 7.84 6.99
N TYR A 12 21.67 7.69 8.28
CA TYR A 12 22.02 6.42 8.90
C TYR A 12 21.83 6.44 10.41
N ILE A 13 21.80 5.25 11.01
CA ILE A 13 21.97 5.04 12.46
C ILE A 13 23.05 3.98 12.68
N ARG A 14 23.86 4.14 13.74
CA ARG A 14 24.83 3.14 14.17
C ARG A 14 24.24 2.36 15.35
N VAL A 15 24.27 1.05 15.24
CA VAL A 15 23.86 0.12 16.30
C VAL A 15 25.00 -0.87 16.47
N GLU A 16 25.74 -0.76 17.58
CA GLU A 16 26.98 -1.50 17.80
C GLU A 16 27.95 -1.33 16.62
N ASN A 17 28.38 -2.42 16.00
CA ASN A 17 29.25 -2.47 14.83
C ASN A 17 28.51 -2.31 13.49
N ALA A 18 27.17 -2.23 13.49
CA ALA A 18 26.36 -2.14 12.29
C ALA A 18 25.99 -0.69 11.95
N ARG A 19 26.13 -0.32 10.67
CA ARG A 19 25.65 0.96 10.11
C ARG A 19 24.42 0.69 9.25
N ILE A 20 23.25 1.04 9.77
CA ILE A 20 21.97 0.89 9.08
C ILE A 20 21.68 2.18 8.32
N ARG A 21 21.58 2.09 6.99
CA ARG A 21 21.40 3.26 6.12
C ARG A 21 19.92 3.51 5.84
N CYS A 22 19.59 4.79 5.69
CA CYS A 22 18.37 5.20 5.04
C CYS A 22 18.46 4.99 3.53
N TRP A 23 17.32 4.81 2.86
CA TRP A 23 17.30 4.66 1.39
C TRP A 23 17.56 5.99 0.67
N LYS A 24 17.24 7.12 1.31
CA LYS A 24 17.52 8.47 0.80
C LYS A 24 18.95 8.89 1.16
N SER A 25 19.75 9.20 0.14
CA SER A 25 21.10 9.75 0.35
C SER A 25 21.02 11.10 1.08
N GLY A 26 21.87 11.29 2.10
CA GLY A 26 21.84 12.47 2.97
C GLY A 26 20.75 12.46 4.04
N GLY A 27 19.87 11.45 4.05
CA GLY A 27 18.78 11.32 5.01
C GLY A 27 17.59 12.22 4.74
N HIS A 28 16.60 12.12 5.62
CA HIS A 28 15.40 12.93 5.55
C HIS A 28 15.42 14.18 6.45
N GLY A 29 16.49 14.39 7.22
CA GLY A 29 16.57 15.49 8.17
C GLY A 29 15.59 15.33 9.33
N SER A 30 15.12 16.44 9.89
CA SER A 30 14.16 16.40 11.01
C SER A 30 12.76 16.07 10.52
N GLN A 31 12.15 15.06 11.14
CA GLN A 31 10.86 14.50 10.77
C GLN A 31 10.04 14.14 12.00
N THR A 32 8.72 14.20 11.90
CA THR A 32 7.82 13.57 12.89
C THR A 32 7.85 12.04 12.73
N PHE A 33 7.38 11.28 13.72
CA PHE A 33 7.24 9.83 13.53
C PHE A 33 6.18 9.44 12.49
N LEU A 34 5.17 10.28 12.24
CA LEU A 34 4.28 10.11 11.10
C LEU A 34 5.08 10.16 9.78
N GLN A 35 5.96 11.16 9.63
CA GLN A 35 6.83 11.28 8.47
C GLN A 35 7.87 10.15 8.37
N VAL A 36 8.34 9.59 9.49
CA VAL A 36 9.18 8.38 9.49
C VAL A 36 8.44 7.23 8.81
N VAL A 37 7.15 7.04 9.10
CA VAL A 37 6.31 6.01 8.48
C VAL A 37 6.07 6.31 6.99
N GLU A 38 5.70 7.56 6.65
CA GLU A 38 5.49 8.03 5.27
C GLU A 38 6.71 7.76 4.37
N ASN A 39 7.88 8.18 4.85
CA ASN A 39 9.14 8.11 4.13
C ASN A 39 9.80 6.74 4.23
N SER A 40 9.26 5.82 5.02
CA SER A 40 9.87 4.51 5.27
C SER A 40 11.31 4.62 5.79
N CYS A 41 11.54 5.52 6.75
CA CYS A 41 12.87 5.86 7.24
C CYS A 41 13.42 4.77 8.17
N ASN A 42 14.35 3.93 7.69
CA ASN A 42 14.93 2.83 8.47
C ASN A 42 15.53 3.31 9.82
N PRO A 43 16.36 4.37 9.87
CA PRO A 43 16.85 4.92 11.16
C PRO A 43 15.74 5.27 12.15
N GLY A 44 14.63 5.85 11.69
CA GLY A 44 13.49 6.17 12.56
C GLY A 44 12.77 4.92 13.06
N PHE A 45 12.65 3.86 12.25
CA PHE A 45 12.11 2.57 12.71
C PHE A 45 13.02 1.86 13.70
N VAL A 46 14.35 1.98 13.54
CA VAL A 46 15.31 1.48 14.53
C VAL A 46 15.12 2.18 15.87
N GLU A 47 15.00 3.51 15.88
CA GLU A 47 14.72 4.30 17.09
C GLU A 47 13.42 3.83 17.77
N LEU A 48 12.33 3.63 17.01
CA LEU A 48 11.07 3.10 17.55
C LEU A 48 11.24 1.70 18.15
N GLY A 49 11.98 0.82 17.47
CA GLY A 49 12.28 -0.53 17.97
C GLY A 49 13.09 -0.52 19.25
N GLN A 50 14.06 0.39 19.36
CA GLN A 50 14.88 0.58 20.56
C GLN A 50 14.06 1.13 21.73
N ARG A 51 13.15 2.09 21.49
CA ARG A 51 12.23 2.62 22.51
C ARG A 51 11.26 1.56 23.03
N LEU A 52 10.77 0.67 22.17
CA LEU A 52 9.89 -0.43 22.57
C LEU A 52 10.63 -1.51 23.38
N GLY A 53 11.90 -1.76 23.03
CA GLY A 53 12.68 -2.88 23.55
C GLY A 53 12.31 -4.21 22.89
N LYS A 54 13.25 -5.17 22.94
CA LYS A 54 13.11 -6.46 22.24
C LYS A 54 11.96 -7.29 22.80
N GLU A 55 11.72 -7.26 24.10
CA GLU A 55 10.68 -8.04 24.78
C GLU A 55 9.29 -7.62 24.28
N THR A 56 9.03 -6.31 24.25
CA THR A 56 7.76 -5.75 23.78
C THR A 56 7.59 -5.97 22.28
N LEU A 57 8.64 -5.71 21.48
CA LEU A 57 8.56 -5.90 20.02
C LEU A 57 8.24 -7.36 19.68
N TYR A 58 8.96 -8.32 20.27
CA TYR A 58 8.73 -9.74 20.00
C TYR A 58 7.39 -10.24 20.55
N LYS A 59 6.93 -9.70 21.69
CA LYS A 59 5.55 -9.94 22.17
C LYS A 59 4.53 -9.54 21.11
N TYR A 60 4.67 -8.36 20.50
CA TYR A 60 3.77 -7.93 19.43
C TYR A 60 3.91 -8.77 18.16
N ILE A 61 5.13 -9.08 17.70
CA ILE A 61 5.36 -9.96 16.55
C ILE A 61 4.60 -11.29 16.72
N ASN A 62 4.75 -11.92 17.89
CA ASN A 62 4.05 -13.17 18.20
C ASN A 62 2.53 -12.98 18.32
N ASN A 63 2.08 -11.88 18.93
CA ASN A 63 0.65 -11.60 19.09
C ASN A 63 -0.05 -11.31 17.76
N PHE A 64 0.64 -10.72 16.79
CA PHE A 64 0.17 -10.56 15.41
C PHE A 64 0.20 -11.87 14.59
N GLY A 65 0.67 -12.98 15.18
CA GLY A 65 0.62 -14.32 14.57
C GLY A 65 1.83 -14.71 13.74
N PHE A 66 2.86 -13.85 13.66
CA PHE A 66 4.11 -14.21 12.98
C PHE A 66 4.84 -15.35 13.71
N GLY A 67 5.55 -16.18 12.95
CA GLY A 67 6.25 -17.35 13.50
C GLY A 67 5.36 -18.57 13.74
N THR A 68 4.04 -18.44 13.52
CA THR A 68 3.07 -19.52 13.72
C THR A 68 2.12 -19.66 12.54
N LYS A 69 1.55 -20.85 12.35
CA LYS A 69 0.51 -21.08 11.34
C LYS A 69 -0.72 -20.23 11.66
N THR A 70 -1.27 -19.57 10.65
CA THR A 70 -2.53 -18.81 10.73
C THR A 70 -3.74 -19.71 10.90
N GLY A 71 -3.63 -20.99 10.48
CA GLY A 71 -4.74 -21.93 10.48
C GLY A 71 -5.65 -21.78 9.27
N ILE A 72 -5.13 -21.19 8.18
CA ILE A 72 -5.82 -21.19 6.89
C ILE A 72 -6.19 -22.62 6.49
N ASP A 73 -7.33 -22.78 5.82
CA ASP A 73 -7.86 -24.04 5.30
C ASP A 73 -7.11 -24.55 4.06
N LEU A 74 -5.78 -24.38 4.05
CA LEU A 74 -4.86 -24.87 3.03
C LEU A 74 -3.77 -25.76 3.63
N ASN A 75 -3.40 -26.78 2.86
CA ASN A 75 -2.26 -27.64 3.19
C ASN A 75 -0.94 -26.92 2.90
N GLY A 76 0.12 -27.31 3.62
CA GLY A 76 1.48 -26.82 3.36
C GLY A 76 1.80 -25.44 3.92
N GLU A 77 1.01 -24.91 4.86
CA GLU A 77 1.27 -23.61 5.47
C GLU A 77 2.64 -23.56 6.18
N GLY A 78 3.47 -22.57 5.81
CA GLY A 78 4.74 -22.28 6.47
C GLY A 78 4.59 -21.36 7.68
N THR A 79 5.52 -21.45 8.63
CA THR A 79 5.53 -20.62 9.85
C THR A 79 6.38 -19.35 9.74
N GLY A 80 7.18 -19.22 8.69
CA GLY A 80 8.24 -18.21 8.61
C GLY A 80 9.45 -18.57 9.46
N ILE A 81 10.39 -17.63 9.57
CA ILE A 81 11.65 -17.75 10.32
C ILE A 81 11.83 -16.49 11.15
N LEU A 82 11.81 -16.63 12.48
CA LEU A 82 12.08 -15.56 13.44
C LEU A 82 13.27 -15.95 14.32
N PHE A 83 14.04 -14.96 14.77
CA PHE A 83 15.02 -15.20 15.81
C PHE A 83 14.33 -15.61 17.12
N LYS A 84 14.96 -16.52 17.86
CA LYS A 84 14.55 -16.76 19.26
C LYS A 84 14.93 -15.54 20.09
N LEU A 85 14.07 -15.12 21.03
CA LEU A 85 14.25 -13.88 21.80
C LEU A 85 15.61 -13.81 22.52
N GLU A 86 16.13 -14.94 22.98
CA GLU A 86 17.43 -15.02 23.68
C GLU A 86 18.61 -14.73 22.76
N LYS A 87 18.43 -14.90 21.45
CA LYS A 87 19.42 -14.61 20.40
C LYS A 87 19.26 -13.23 19.79
N VAL A 88 18.30 -12.42 20.26
CA VAL A 88 18.06 -11.07 19.76
C VAL A 88 18.99 -10.11 20.51
N GLY A 89 20.07 -9.72 19.82
CA GLY A 89 20.94 -8.63 20.24
C GLY A 89 20.46 -7.26 19.72
N PRO A 90 21.22 -6.19 19.97
CA PRO A 90 20.88 -4.84 19.52
C PRO A 90 20.71 -4.73 18.00
N VAL A 91 21.54 -5.42 17.23
CA VAL A 91 21.51 -5.39 15.76
C VAL A 91 20.31 -6.16 15.21
N GLU A 92 19.97 -7.31 15.79
CA GLU A 92 18.78 -8.10 15.42
C GLU A 92 17.51 -7.32 15.76
N LEU A 93 17.45 -6.67 16.92
CA LEU A 93 16.35 -5.78 17.29
C LEU A 93 16.18 -4.66 16.25
N ALA A 94 17.27 -3.97 15.92
CA ALA A 94 17.26 -2.89 14.96
C ALA A 94 16.79 -3.33 13.57
N THR A 95 17.32 -4.44 13.05
CA THR A 95 16.93 -4.98 11.74
C THR A 95 15.48 -5.48 11.71
N THR A 96 15.05 -6.15 12.78
CA THR A 96 13.66 -6.63 12.91
C THR A 96 12.66 -5.46 12.87
N ALA A 97 13.01 -4.31 13.46
CA ALA A 97 12.14 -3.15 13.54
C ALA A 97 11.71 -2.57 12.18
N PHE A 98 12.48 -2.81 11.12
CA PHE A 98 12.12 -2.45 9.74
C PHE A 98 11.95 -3.67 8.81
N GLY A 99 11.69 -4.85 9.39
CA GLY A 99 11.32 -6.05 8.66
C GLY A 99 12.48 -6.82 8.02
N GLN A 100 13.71 -6.63 8.51
CA GLN A 100 14.89 -7.38 8.09
C GLN A 100 15.32 -8.38 9.16
N GLY A 101 15.96 -9.48 8.74
CA GLY A 101 16.33 -10.57 9.65
C GLY A 101 15.15 -11.47 10.07
N VAL A 102 13.97 -11.26 9.50
CA VAL A 102 12.78 -12.11 9.69
C VAL A 102 12.25 -12.56 8.34
N SER A 103 11.60 -13.72 8.30
CA SER A 103 10.88 -14.22 7.13
C SER A 103 9.47 -14.60 7.53
N VAL A 104 8.48 -14.18 6.75
CA VAL A 104 7.06 -14.39 7.02
C VAL A 104 6.37 -14.88 5.76
N THR A 105 5.23 -15.55 5.89
CA THR A 105 4.40 -15.91 4.73
C THR A 105 3.50 -14.74 4.31
N PRO A 106 3.10 -14.66 3.03
CA PRO A 106 2.12 -13.67 2.58
C PRO A 106 0.82 -13.70 3.40
N ILE A 107 0.35 -14.89 3.79
CA ILE A 107 -0.88 -15.02 4.57
C ILE A 107 -0.70 -14.53 6.01
N GLN A 108 0.47 -14.73 6.64
CA GLN A 108 0.79 -14.09 7.92
C GLN A 108 0.78 -12.56 7.79
N GLN A 109 1.37 -12.03 6.71
CA GLN A 109 1.41 -10.58 6.46
C GLN A 109 0.01 -9.98 6.33
N ILE A 110 -0.87 -10.60 5.53
CA ILE A 110 -2.26 -10.16 5.35
C ILE A 110 -3.02 -10.24 6.67
N THR A 111 -2.88 -11.35 7.41
CA THR A 111 -3.59 -11.59 8.68
C THR A 111 -3.18 -10.56 9.74
N ALA A 112 -1.87 -10.32 9.89
CA ALA A 112 -1.32 -9.36 10.84
C ALA A 112 -1.75 -7.91 10.53
N VAL A 113 -1.63 -7.50 9.26
CA VAL A 113 -2.02 -6.13 8.85
C VAL A 113 -3.53 -5.94 8.98
N SER A 114 -4.33 -6.95 8.64
CA SER A 114 -5.78 -6.91 8.84
C SER A 114 -6.12 -6.66 10.31
N ALA A 115 -5.46 -7.35 11.25
CA ALA A 115 -5.64 -7.09 12.68
C ALA A 115 -5.23 -5.66 13.07
N ALA A 116 -4.12 -5.16 12.54
CA ALA A 116 -3.64 -3.82 12.85
C ALA A 116 -4.60 -2.70 12.41
N ILE A 117 -5.42 -2.94 11.39
CA ILE A 117 -6.34 -1.94 10.82
C ILE A 117 -7.81 -2.19 11.18
N ASN A 118 -8.21 -3.36 11.68
CA ASN A 118 -9.63 -3.68 11.92
C ASN A 118 -10.09 -3.52 13.39
N GLY A 119 -9.38 -2.72 14.18
CA GLY A 119 -9.62 -2.58 15.62
C GLY A 119 -8.78 -3.46 16.52
N GLY A 120 -7.77 -4.12 15.94
CA GLY A 120 -6.83 -4.96 16.67
C GLY A 120 -7.22 -6.43 16.69
N TYR A 121 -8.27 -6.86 15.99
CA TYR A 121 -8.78 -8.23 16.07
C TYR A 121 -8.11 -9.14 15.05
N LEU A 122 -7.31 -10.09 15.55
CA LEU A 122 -6.69 -11.13 14.74
C LEU A 122 -7.71 -12.26 14.50
N TYR A 123 -8.07 -12.49 13.25
CA TYR A 123 -8.98 -13.56 12.83
C TYR A 123 -8.22 -14.68 12.12
N GLN A 124 -8.75 -15.89 12.19
CA GLN A 124 -8.31 -17.00 11.35
C GLN A 124 -8.77 -16.75 9.90
N PRO A 125 -7.87 -16.75 8.89
CA PRO A 125 -8.26 -16.60 7.50
C PRO A 125 -8.85 -17.90 6.93
N TYR A 126 -9.71 -17.76 5.92
CA TYR A 126 -10.35 -18.86 5.19
C TYR A 126 -10.37 -18.57 3.69
N ILE A 127 -10.24 -19.60 2.86
CA ILE A 127 -10.49 -19.57 1.41
C ILE A 127 -11.87 -20.12 1.11
N VAL A 128 -12.27 -21.21 1.75
CA VAL A 128 -13.57 -21.83 1.55
C VAL A 128 -14.59 -21.10 2.41
N LYS A 129 -15.64 -20.54 1.81
CA LYS A 129 -16.77 -19.95 2.54
C LYS A 129 -17.68 -21.04 3.11
N ARG A 130 -18.08 -21.98 2.27
CA ARG A 130 -19.05 -23.02 2.61
C ARG A 130 -18.85 -24.26 1.75
N LEU A 131 -19.06 -25.43 2.33
CA LEU A 131 -19.20 -26.70 1.63
C LEU A 131 -20.67 -27.09 1.61
N LEU A 132 -21.19 -27.35 0.43
CA LEU A 132 -22.57 -27.75 0.21
C LEU A 132 -22.61 -29.19 -0.28
N GLU A 133 -23.62 -29.93 0.16
CA GLU A 133 -23.96 -31.21 -0.44
C GLU A 133 -24.60 -30.98 -1.82
N PRO A 134 -24.13 -31.64 -2.90
CA PRO A 134 -24.53 -31.31 -4.28
C PRO A 134 -26.02 -31.51 -4.60
N GLU A 135 -26.67 -32.51 -4.02
CA GLU A 135 -28.02 -32.95 -4.36
C GLU A 135 -29.10 -32.11 -3.65
N THR A 136 -28.85 -31.76 -2.41
CA THR A 136 -29.79 -31.10 -1.49
C THR A 136 -29.45 -29.62 -1.28
N ASN A 137 -28.23 -29.19 -1.65
CA ASN A 137 -27.65 -27.91 -1.27
C ASN A 137 -27.60 -27.68 0.26
N SER A 138 -27.67 -28.76 1.05
CA SER A 138 -27.54 -28.65 2.50
C SER A 138 -26.11 -28.27 2.89
N VAL A 139 -25.99 -27.51 3.98
CA VAL A 139 -24.70 -26.98 4.43
C VAL A 139 -23.95 -28.04 5.23
N ILE A 140 -22.83 -28.52 4.69
CA ILE A 140 -21.93 -29.47 5.37
C ILE A 140 -21.00 -28.71 6.32
N GLN A 141 -20.44 -27.60 5.85
CA GLN A 141 -19.51 -26.76 6.62
C GLN A 141 -19.73 -25.30 6.23
N ASP A 142 -19.78 -24.42 7.23
CA ASP A 142 -19.89 -22.97 7.03
C ASP A 142 -18.78 -22.26 7.81
N ASN A 143 -17.83 -21.66 7.10
CA ASN A 143 -16.70 -20.97 7.71
C ASN A 143 -17.09 -19.53 8.06
N ASN A 144 -17.39 -19.32 9.34
CA ASN A 144 -17.65 -18.01 9.91
C ASN A 144 -16.37 -17.36 10.46
N LYS A 145 -16.41 -16.04 10.67
CA LYS A 145 -15.30 -15.29 11.27
C LYS A 145 -14.93 -15.90 12.62
N LYS A 146 -13.69 -16.37 12.77
CA LYS A 146 -13.18 -16.95 14.01
C LYS A 146 -12.13 -16.05 14.63
N LEU A 147 -12.51 -15.37 15.71
CA LEU A 147 -11.61 -14.51 16.47
C LEU A 147 -10.55 -15.35 17.17
N VAL A 148 -9.28 -14.99 16.97
CA VAL A 148 -8.15 -15.62 17.67
C VAL A 148 -7.79 -14.83 18.93
N ARG A 149 -7.66 -13.50 18.81
CA ARG A 149 -7.38 -12.56 19.92
C ARG A 149 -7.52 -11.11 19.48
N GLN A 150 -7.55 -10.19 20.44
CA GLN A 150 -7.31 -8.77 20.21
C GLN A 150 -5.84 -8.44 20.55
N VAL A 151 -5.11 -7.83 19.61
CA VAL A 151 -3.66 -7.56 19.68
C VAL A 151 -3.38 -6.13 20.16
N ILE A 152 -4.16 -5.17 19.68
CA ILE A 152 -4.10 -3.75 20.03
C ILE A 152 -5.53 -3.24 20.26
N ASP A 153 -5.68 -2.09 20.91
CA ASP A 153 -6.98 -1.43 21.04
C ASP A 153 -7.41 -0.69 19.75
N GLU A 154 -8.69 -0.35 19.67
CA GLU A 154 -9.27 0.37 18.53
C GLU A 154 -8.60 1.73 18.31
N GLU A 155 -8.23 2.44 19.37
CA GLU A 155 -7.59 3.76 19.26
C GLU A 155 -6.19 3.68 18.65
N THR A 156 -5.44 2.64 18.97
CA THR A 156 -4.16 2.32 18.35
C THR A 156 -4.38 1.90 16.90
N SER A 157 -5.39 1.07 16.62
CA SER A 157 -5.72 0.67 15.26
C SER A 157 -6.10 1.87 14.37
N LYS A 158 -6.87 2.84 14.88
CA LYS A 158 -7.16 4.11 14.20
C LYS A 158 -5.91 4.90 13.88
N LYS A 159 -4.95 5.00 14.81
CA LYS A 159 -3.66 5.67 14.58
C LYS A 159 -2.84 4.97 13.51
N VAL A 160 -2.85 3.64 13.48
CA VAL A 160 -2.22 2.85 12.41
C VAL A 160 -2.89 3.16 11.07
N ARG A 161 -4.23 3.12 11.00
CA ARG A 161 -4.99 3.44 9.80
C ARG A 161 -4.65 4.84 9.26
N TYR A 162 -4.66 5.84 10.14
CA TYR A 162 -4.28 7.22 9.80
C TYR A 162 -2.85 7.32 9.25
N ALA A 163 -1.88 6.70 9.91
CA ALA A 163 -0.50 6.72 9.45
C ALA A 163 -0.34 6.07 8.07
N LEU A 164 -1.02 4.96 7.82
CA LEU A 164 -0.97 4.24 6.55
C LEU A 164 -1.75 4.95 5.42
N GLU A 165 -2.81 5.68 5.73
CA GLU A 165 -3.47 6.59 4.77
C GLU A 165 -2.55 7.75 4.39
N SER A 166 -1.81 8.30 5.37
CA SER A 166 -0.83 9.35 5.10
C SER A 166 0.35 8.86 4.24
N VAL A 167 0.78 7.60 4.37
CA VAL A 167 1.80 7.01 3.47
C VAL A 167 1.36 7.07 2.00
N VAL A 168 0.08 6.82 1.72
CA VAL A 168 -0.46 6.87 0.36
C VAL A 168 -0.66 8.32 -0.08
N SER A 169 -1.09 9.21 0.81
CA SER A 169 -1.40 10.61 0.45
C SER A 169 -0.16 11.51 0.35
N ASN A 170 0.86 11.23 1.16
CA ASN A 170 2.03 12.09 1.37
C ASN A 170 3.37 11.36 1.16
N GLY A 171 3.42 10.05 1.38
CA GLY A 171 4.68 9.30 1.49
C GLY A 171 5.10 8.48 0.28
N THR A 172 5.67 7.30 0.55
CA THR A 172 6.19 6.39 -0.48
C THR A 172 5.11 5.59 -1.22
N GLY A 173 3.87 5.59 -0.73
CA GLY A 173 2.75 4.79 -1.27
C GLY A 173 1.90 5.50 -2.33
N ARG A 174 2.29 6.69 -2.79
CA ARG A 174 1.49 7.61 -3.62
C ARG A 174 0.89 7.02 -4.89
N ASN A 175 1.57 6.07 -5.51
CA ASN A 175 1.05 5.43 -6.72
C ASN A 175 -0.15 4.50 -6.46
N ALA A 176 -0.48 4.22 -5.20
CA ALA A 176 -1.71 3.54 -4.80
C ALA A 176 -2.88 4.50 -4.54
N TYR A 177 -2.69 5.82 -4.60
CA TYR A 177 -3.75 6.79 -4.35
C TYR A 177 -4.88 6.65 -5.38
N ILE A 178 -6.12 6.64 -4.89
CA ILE A 178 -7.34 6.62 -5.68
C ILE A 178 -8.18 7.83 -5.26
N GLU A 179 -8.40 8.75 -6.19
CA GLU A 179 -9.16 9.96 -5.89
C GLU A 179 -10.62 9.62 -5.55
N GLY A 180 -11.14 10.24 -4.49
CA GLY A 180 -12.48 9.97 -3.98
C GLY A 180 -12.58 8.69 -3.15
N TYR A 181 -11.47 8.03 -2.84
CA TYR A 181 -11.45 6.86 -1.98
C TYR A 181 -10.35 6.98 -0.94
N ARG A 182 -10.66 6.53 0.28
CA ARG A 182 -9.70 6.50 1.38
C ARG A 182 -8.85 5.25 1.25
N VAL A 183 -7.59 5.41 0.83
CA VAL A 183 -6.66 4.29 0.63
C VAL A 183 -5.53 4.38 1.63
N GLY A 184 -5.36 3.32 2.42
CA GLY A 184 -4.20 3.14 3.28
C GLY A 184 -3.24 2.11 2.71
N GLY A 185 -1.96 2.23 3.04
CA GLY A 185 -1.01 1.18 2.65
C GLY A 185 0.43 1.46 3.02
N LYS A 186 1.29 0.47 2.76
CA LYS A 186 2.72 0.56 3.00
C LYS A 186 3.52 -0.14 1.92
N THR A 187 4.58 0.54 1.48
CA THR A 187 5.61 -0.02 0.61
C THR A 187 6.59 -0.89 1.39
N GLY A 188 7.06 -1.97 0.77
CA GLY A 188 8.15 -2.82 1.22
C GLY A 188 9.23 -2.93 0.15
N THR A 189 10.49 -2.90 0.57
CA THR A 189 11.66 -3.18 -0.29
C THR A 189 12.65 -4.02 0.52
N ALA A 190 12.49 -5.33 0.44
CA ALA A 190 13.29 -6.28 1.21
C ALA A 190 14.48 -6.78 0.39
N GLN A 191 15.66 -6.79 0.98
CA GLN A 191 16.87 -7.33 0.35
C GLN A 191 16.87 -8.86 0.43
N LYS A 192 17.16 -9.53 -0.68
CA LYS A 192 17.35 -10.99 -0.68
C LYS A 192 18.67 -11.36 -0.01
N VAL A 193 18.70 -12.49 0.68
CA VAL A 193 19.91 -13.02 1.32
C VAL A 193 20.40 -14.24 0.54
N SER A 194 21.70 -14.31 0.28
CA SER A 194 22.39 -15.49 -0.23
C SER A 194 23.66 -15.72 0.60
N ASN A 195 23.89 -16.96 1.04
CA ASN A 195 25.03 -17.33 1.88
C ASN A 195 25.21 -16.44 3.13
N GLY A 196 24.10 -16.08 3.78
CA GLY A 196 24.09 -15.24 4.97
C GLY A 196 24.42 -13.76 4.74
N ARG A 197 24.48 -13.30 3.49
CA ARG A 197 24.72 -11.89 3.14
C ARG A 197 23.62 -11.34 2.23
N TYR A 198 23.28 -10.07 2.40
CA TYR A 198 22.34 -9.39 1.50
C TYR A 198 22.94 -9.28 0.10
N MET A 199 22.17 -9.68 -0.90
CA MET A 199 22.52 -9.59 -2.30
C MET A 199 22.33 -8.16 -2.81
N VAL A 200 23.29 -7.66 -3.56
CA VAL A 200 23.20 -6.34 -4.21
C VAL A 200 22.25 -6.44 -5.42
N GLY A 201 21.34 -5.48 -5.58
CA GLY A 201 20.43 -5.42 -6.74
C GLY A 201 19.30 -6.46 -6.75
N ASN A 202 19.15 -7.25 -5.68
CA ASN A 202 18.17 -8.33 -5.58
C ASN A 202 17.19 -8.03 -4.46
N TYR A 203 15.99 -7.60 -4.83
CA TYR A 203 14.96 -7.20 -3.88
C TYR A 203 13.66 -7.93 -4.13
N ILE A 204 12.92 -8.15 -3.05
CA ILE A 204 11.48 -8.36 -3.10
C ILE A 204 10.85 -6.99 -2.88
N VAL A 205 10.14 -6.50 -3.89
CA VAL A 205 9.38 -5.25 -3.79
C VAL A 205 7.94 -5.58 -3.52
N SER A 206 7.32 -4.87 -2.58
CA SER A 206 5.95 -5.17 -2.20
C SER A 206 5.15 -3.92 -1.84
N PHE A 207 3.85 -4.07 -1.88
CA PHE A 207 2.89 -3.10 -1.36
C PHE A 207 1.75 -3.85 -0.70
N ILE A 208 1.41 -3.45 0.53
CA ILE A 208 0.17 -3.86 1.17
C ILE A 208 -0.74 -2.64 1.25
N GLY A 209 -1.91 -2.72 0.63
CA GLY A 209 -2.92 -1.67 0.59
C GLY A 209 -4.23 -2.15 1.20
N PHE A 210 -5.06 -1.22 1.64
CA PHE A 210 -6.40 -1.48 2.13
C PHE A 210 -7.32 -0.29 1.88
N LEU A 211 -8.62 -0.56 1.79
CA LEU A 211 -9.65 0.46 1.69
C LEU A 211 -11.01 -0.06 2.20
N PRO A 212 -11.93 0.86 2.55
CA PRO A 212 -11.67 2.25 2.92
C PRO A 212 -10.70 2.39 4.11
N ALA A 213 -9.91 3.46 4.15
CA ALA A 213 -8.85 3.60 5.16
C ALA A 213 -9.38 3.85 6.59
N ASP A 214 -10.63 4.23 6.76
CA ASP A 214 -11.29 4.46 8.05
C ASP A 214 -12.10 3.26 8.54
N ASN A 215 -12.75 2.55 7.62
CA ASN A 215 -13.47 1.30 7.86
C ASN A 215 -13.05 0.24 6.81
N PRO A 216 -11.93 -0.47 7.00
CA PRO A 216 -11.37 -1.35 5.99
C PRO A 216 -12.26 -2.55 5.65
N GLU A 217 -12.52 -2.75 4.36
CA GLU A 217 -13.27 -3.89 3.82
C GLU A 217 -12.38 -4.82 3.00
N VAL A 218 -11.33 -4.28 2.38
CA VAL A 218 -10.42 -4.99 1.48
C VAL A 218 -8.98 -4.78 1.93
N VAL A 219 -8.18 -5.85 1.88
CA VAL A 219 -6.72 -5.80 2.00
C VAL A 219 -6.11 -6.48 0.78
N VAL A 220 -5.19 -5.80 0.11
CA VAL A 220 -4.47 -6.29 -1.07
C VAL A 220 -2.98 -6.32 -0.75
N TYR A 221 -2.35 -7.49 -0.91
CA TYR A 221 -0.90 -7.62 -0.80
C TYR A 221 -0.32 -8.08 -2.13
N VAL A 222 0.58 -7.27 -2.68
CA VAL A 222 1.33 -7.57 -3.90
C VAL A 222 2.81 -7.62 -3.55
N ALA A 223 3.48 -8.71 -3.93
CA ALA A 223 4.93 -8.86 -3.83
C ALA A 223 5.47 -9.37 -5.16
N ILE A 224 6.57 -8.77 -5.61
CA ILE A 224 7.24 -9.13 -6.85
C ILE A 224 8.67 -9.50 -6.51
N ASP A 225 9.03 -10.75 -6.82
CA ASP A 225 10.39 -11.23 -6.65
C ASP A 225 11.26 -10.79 -7.83
N TYR A 226 12.33 -10.05 -7.52
CA TYR A 226 13.38 -9.67 -8.46
C TYR A 226 12.88 -8.99 -9.76
N PRO A 227 12.20 -7.83 -9.66
CA PRO A 227 11.80 -7.07 -10.85
C PRO A 227 13.02 -6.60 -11.64
N LYS A 228 13.01 -6.81 -12.97
CA LYS A 228 14.08 -6.40 -13.89
C LYS A 228 13.67 -5.17 -14.70
N GLY A 229 14.64 -4.34 -15.07
CA GLY A 229 14.44 -3.22 -16.01
C GLY A 229 13.68 -2.00 -15.46
N VAL A 230 13.46 -1.93 -14.15
CA VAL A 230 12.72 -0.84 -13.48
C VAL A 230 13.40 -0.42 -12.19
N THR A 231 13.09 0.78 -11.71
CA THR A 231 13.49 1.21 -10.36
C THR A 231 12.84 0.31 -9.31
N GLN A 232 13.65 -0.40 -8.53
CA GLN A 232 13.20 -1.48 -7.63
C GLN A 232 12.68 -0.94 -6.29
N TYR A 233 11.62 -0.14 -6.32
CA TYR A 233 10.89 0.31 -5.13
C TYR A 233 9.47 -0.24 -5.14
N GLY A 234 8.97 -0.66 -3.96
CA GLY A 234 7.59 -1.14 -3.80
C GLY A 234 6.53 -0.15 -4.29
N GLY A 235 6.76 1.15 -4.07
CA GLY A 235 5.86 2.21 -4.53
C GLY A 235 5.82 2.37 -6.06
N THR A 236 6.87 2.00 -6.78
CA THR A 236 6.94 2.15 -8.25
C THR A 236 6.37 0.93 -8.97
N VAL A 237 6.57 -0.26 -8.42
CA VAL A 237 6.22 -1.52 -9.10
C VAL A 237 4.96 -2.17 -8.53
N ALA A 238 4.88 -2.36 -7.22
CA ALA A 238 3.79 -3.12 -6.59
C ALA A 238 2.55 -2.25 -6.32
N ALA A 239 2.73 -0.97 -5.96
CA ALA A 239 1.62 -0.08 -5.63
C ALA A 239 0.64 0.18 -6.81
N PRO A 240 1.08 0.38 -8.07
CA PRO A 240 0.16 0.48 -9.21
C PRO A 240 -0.65 -0.79 -9.46
N ILE A 241 -0.07 -1.97 -9.25
CA ILE A 241 -0.78 -3.25 -9.41
C ILE A 241 -1.83 -3.38 -8.31
N ALA A 242 -1.47 -3.08 -7.07
CA ALA A 242 -2.41 -3.07 -5.96
C ALA A 242 -3.54 -2.06 -6.21
N LYS A 243 -3.24 -0.88 -6.78
CA LYS A 243 -4.25 0.11 -7.17
C LYS A 243 -5.27 -0.45 -8.17
N ALA A 244 -4.81 -1.15 -9.21
CA ALA A 244 -5.70 -1.76 -10.18
C ALA A 244 -6.66 -2.77 -9.52
N ILE A 245 -6.13 -3.67 -8.69
CA ILE A 245 -6.95 -4.64 -7.94
C ILE A 245 -7.94 -3.94 -7.00
N MET A 246 -7.51 -2.85 -6.34
CA MET A 246 -8.37 -2.07 -5.45
C MET A 246 -9.48 -1.35 -6.20
N LEU A 247 -9.25 -0.88 -7.43
CA LEU A 247 -10.30 -0.33 -8.31
C LEU A 247 -11.34 -1.40 -8.67
N ASP A 248 -10.88 -2.59 -9.07
CA ASP A 248 -11.79 -3.71 -9.36
C ASP A 248 -12.61 -4.10 -8.11
N ALA A 249 -11.99 -4.06 -6.93
CA ALA A 249 -12.67 -4.36 -5.66
C ALA A 249 -13.70 -3.28 -5.28
N ILE A 250 -13.43 -2.00 -5.57
CA ILE A 250 -14.39 -0.90 -5.38
C ILE A 250 -15.66 -1.20 -6.16
N ASP A 251 -15.52 -1.53 -7.44
CA ASP A 251 -16.65 -1.80 -8.33
C ASP A 251 -17.40 -3.08 -7.90
N ALA A 252 -16.67 -4.16 -7.60
CA ALA A 252 -17.25 -5.44 -7.22
C ALA A 252 -18.01 -5.39 -5.87
N LEU A 253 -17.56 -4.56 -4.94
CA LEU A 253 -18.14 -4.45 -3.60
C LEU A 253 -19.04 -3.22 -3.42
N ASN A 254 -19.19 -2.39 -4.46
CA ASN A 254 -19.92 -1.12 -4.42
C ASN A 254 -19.44 -0.19 -3.29
N ILE A 255 -18.12 -0.12 -3.07
CA ILE A 255 -17.53 0.76 -2.07
C ILE A 255 -17.86 2.19 -2.46
N GLN A 256 -18.42 2.96 -1.52
CA GLN A 256 -18.89 4.31 -1.81
C GLN A 256 -17.73 5.30 -1.92
N ARG A 257 -17.83 6.20 -2.90
CA ARG A 257 -16.94 7.36 -3.02
C ARG A 257 -17.09 8.28 -1.81
N ARG A 258 -15.98 8.84 -1.34
CA ARG A 258 -15.86 9.69 -0.16
C ARG A 258 -15.08 10.96 -0.49
N GLU A 259 -15.63 12.11 -0.12
CA GLU A 259 -14.97 13.42 -0.34
C GLU A 259 -14.18 13.89 0.89
N ASP A 260 -14.32 13.21 2.03
CA ASP A 260 -13.63 13.49 3.29
C ASP A 260 -12.27 12.76 3.43
N GLY A 261 -11.78 12.18 2.33
CA GLY A 261 -10.47 11.51 2.31
C GLY A 261 -9.30 12.49 2.33
N SER A 262 -8.12 12.00 2.73
CA SER A 262 -6.90 12.82 2.68
C SER A 262 -6.58 13.23 1.24
N GLU A 263 -6.46 14.54 1.00
CA GLU A 263 -6.06 15.04 -0.31
C GLU A 263 -4.59 14.68 -0.60
N MET A 264 -4.33 14.24 -1.83
CA MET A 264 -2.97 13.97 -2.28
C MET A 264 -2.18 15.28 -2.40
N ARG A 265 -1.11 15.42 -1.61
CA ARG A 265 -0.18 16.55 -1.75
C ARG A 265 0.72 16.37 -2.96
N TYR A 266 0.30 16.78 -4.15
CA TYR A 266 1.05 16.56 -5.38
C TYR A 266 2.49 17.12 -5.32
N ASN A 267 3.47 16.26 -5.60
CA ASN A 267 4.85 16.63 -5.86
C ASN A 267 5.05 16.96 -7.35
N TRP A 268 6.13 17.65 -7.68
CA TRP A 268 6.47 18.02 -9.07
C TRP A 268 6.50 16.83 -10.05
N TYR A 269 6.90 15.65 -9.56
CA TYR A 269 7.01 14.44 -10.38
C TYR A 269 5.72 13.61 -10.46
N ASP A 270 4.67 14.00 -9.73
CA ASP A 270 3.42 13.23 -9.72
C ASP A 270 2.58 13.56 -10.95
N LYS A 271 2.06 12.51 -11.60
CA LYS A 271 1.08 12.66 -12.68
C LYS A 271 -0.26 13.05 -12.05
N LYS A 272 -0.73 14.27 -12.34
CA LYS A 272 -2.08 14.70 -11.99
C LYS A 272 -3.09 14.06 -12.93
N TYR A 273 -4.17 13.51 -12.41
CA TYR A 273 -5.24 12.93 -13.23
C TYR A 273 -6.43 13.87 -13.21
N TYR A 274 -7.06 14.04 -14.36
CA TYR A 274 -8.29 14.81 -14.47
C TYR A 274 -9.33 14.00 -15.25
N THR A 275 -10.60 14.19 -14.89
CA THR A 275 -11.72 13.70 -15.68
C THR A 275 -11.76 14.46 -16.99
N VAL A 276 -11.80 13.73 -18.11
CA VAL A 276 -11.96 14.30 -19.45
C VAL A 276 -13.40 14.83 -19.56
N PRO A 277 -13.60 16.14 -19.78
CA PRO A 277 -14.91 16.69 -20.10
C PRO A 277 -15.50 16.01 -21.33
N ASP A 278 -16.81 15.82 -21.33
CA ASP A 278 -17.54 15.48 -22.55
C ASP A 278 -17.69 16.74 -23.40
N VAL A 279 -17.04 16.76 -24.56
CA VAL A 279 -17.06 17.87 -25.51
C VAL A 279 -17.71 17.48 -26.84
N ILE A 280 -18.34 16.31 -26.91
CA ILE A 280 -19.10 15.89 -28.11
C ILE A 280 -20.20 16.91 -28.39
N GLY A 281 -20.32 17.32 -29.65
CA GLY A 281 -21.25 18.34 -30.10
C GLY A 281 -20.81 19.78 -29.84
N MET A 282 -19.71 20.03 -29.13
CA MET A 282 -19.20 21.39 -28.93
C MET A 282 -18.50 21.94 -30.18
N GLU A 283 -18.46 23.27 -30.32
CA GLU A 283 -17.54 23.89 -31.29
C GLU A 283 -16.09 23.66 -30.87
N LYS A 284 -15.20 23.48 -31.85
CA LYS A 284 -13.77 23.29 -31.65
C LYS A 284 -13.16 24.32 -30.69
N LYS A 285 -13.59 25.58 -30.76
CA LYS A 285 -13.06 26.66 -29.90
C LYS A 285 -13.41 26.47 -28.42
N ASP A 286 -14.59 25.95 -28.12
CA ASP A 286 -15.06 25.77 -26.75
C ASP A 286 -14.53 24.45 -26.17
N ALA A 287 -14.47 23.39 -26.99
CA ALA A 287 -13.82 22.13 -26.62
C ALA A 287 -12.36 22.34 -26.17
N ILE A 288 -11.62 23.24 -26.82
CA ILE A 288 -10.23 23.57 -26.42
C ILE A 288 -10.17 24.19 -25.02
N LYS A 289 -11.13 25.03 -24.65
CA LYS A 289 -11.14 25.69 -23.33
C LYS A 289 -11.40 24.67 -22.22
N GLU A 290 -12.32 23.75 -22.44
CA GLU A 290 -12.63 22.67 -21.50
C GLU A 290 -11.46 21.69 -21.37
N LEU A 291 -10.78 21.39 -22.48
CA LEU A 291 -9.65 20.44 -22.53
C LEU A 291 -8.28 21.05 -22.24
N LYS A 292 -8.20 22.25 -21.63
CA LYS A 292 -6.94 22.99 -21.40
C LYS A 292 -5.85 22.24 -20.63
N LYS A 293 -6.21 21.16 -19.93
CA LYS A 293 -5.30 20.32 -19.14
C LYS A 293 -4.70 19.14 -19.93
N PHE A 294 -5.10 18.98 -21.20
CA PHE A 294 -4.75 17.84 -22.03
C PHE A 294 -4.11 18.30 -23.35
N GLN A 295 -3.36 17.41 -24.00
CA GLN A 295 -2.89 17.65 -25.36
C GLN A 295 -4.01 17.29 -26.34
N ILE A 296 -4.36 18.19 -27.25
CA ILE A 296 -5.44 17.96 -28.19
C ILE A 296 -4.87 17.55 -29.54
N GLU A 297 -5.28 16.39 -30.03
CA GLU A 297 -5.05 15.95 -31.42
C GLU A 297 -6.34 16.06 -32.22
N TYR A 298 -6.24 16.45 -33.49
CA TYR A 298 -7.40 16.55 -34.37
C TYR A 298 -7.33 15.52 -35.47
N SER A 299 -8.48 14.98 -35.84
CA SER A 299 -8.68 14.20 -37.06
C SER A 299 -9.91 14.72 -37.80
N GLY A 300 -9.83 14.83 -39.12
CA GLY A 300 -10.89 15.36 -39.96
C GLY A 300 -10.87 16.89 -40.12
N SER A 301 -11.86 17.39 -40.86
CA SER A 301 -12.07 18.81 -41.15
C SER A 301 -13.47 19.19 -40.70
N GLY A 302 -13.56 20.21 -39.85
CA GLY A 302 -14.83 20.84 -39.53
C GLY A 302 -14.79 21.69 -38.26
N LYS A 303 -15.92 22.32 -37.94
CA LYS A 303 -16.05 23.24 -36.80
C LYS A 303 -16.51 22.59 -35.50
N ARG A 304 -17.15 21.41 -35.57
CA ARG A 304 -17.74 20.75 -34.39
C ARG A 304 -17.04 19.44 -34.07
N VAL A 305 -17.07 19.05 -32.80
CA VAL A 305 -16.60 17.75 -32.33
C VAL A 305 -17.70 16.72 -32.58
N LEU A 306 -17.46 15.81 -33.52
CA LEU A 306 -18.34 14.68 -33.79
C LEU A 306 -18.15 13.57 -32.75
N ASP A 307 -16.89 13.31 -32.40
CA ASP A 307 -16.52 12.25 -31.47
C ASP A 307 -15.20 12.58 -30.77
N GLN A 308 -14.95 11.94 -29.62
CA GLN A 308 -13.73 12.10 -28.85
C GLN A 308 -13.18 10.76 -28.35
N SER A 309 -11.86 10.68 -28.28
CA SER A 309 -11.16 9.57 -27.63
C SER A 309 -10.08 10.10 -26.68
N PRO A 310 -10.08 9.71 -25.40
CA PRO A 310 -11.06 8.84 -24.74
C PRO A 310 -12.43 9.54 -24.52
N VAL A 311 -13.46 8.74 -24.25
CA VAL A 311 -14.83 9.21 -24.00
C VAL A 311 -14.93 10.12 -22.78
N GLY A 312 -15.91 11.03 -22.77
CA GLY A 312 -16.19 11.89 -21.63
C GLY A 312 -16.38 11.10 -20.33
N GLY A 313 -15.89 11.65 -19.21
CA GLY A 313 -15.88 10.97 -17.92
C GLY A 313 -14.68 10.04 -17.68
N THR A 314 -13.90 9.70 -18.72
CA THR A 314 -12.66 8.93 -18.56
C THR A 314 -11.62 9.72 -17.77
N ARG A 315 -10.82 9.06 -16.94
CA ARG A 315 -9.72 9.71 -16.20
C ARG A 315 -8.38 9.45 -16.86
N ILE A 316 -7.71 10.51 -17.28
CA ILE A 316 -6.36 10.47 -17.90
C ILE A 316 -5.42 11.45 -17.20
N TYR A 317 -4.10 11.32 -17.43
CA TYR A 317 -3.14 12.23 -16.80
C TYR A 317 -3.02 13.57 -17.54
N GLU A 318 -2.62 14.62 -16.82
CA GLU A 318 -2.38 15.96 -17.33
C GLU A 318 -1.37 15.92 -18.49
N GLY A 319 -1.74 16.51 -19.63
CA GLY A 319 -0.94 16.48 -20.85
C GLY A 319 -1.05 15.17 -21.66
N GLU A 320 -1.85 14.19 -21.24
CA GLU A 320 -2.22 13.06 -22.10
C GLU A 320 -3.07 13.53 -23.29
N LYS A 321 -3.09 12.73 -24.36
CA LYS A 321 -3.72 13.09 -25.63
C LYS A 321 -5.22 12.81 -25.62
N VAL A 322 -6.01 13.82 -25.94
CA VAL A 322 -7.43 13.70 -26.29
C VAL A 322 -7.56 13.96 -27.79
N ARG A 323 -8.02 12.95 -28.53
CA ARG A 323 -8.26 13.05 -29.96
C ARG A 323 -9.70 13.49 -30.20
N LEU A 324 -9.87 14.57 -30.96
CA LEU A 324 -11.16 15.08 -31.40
C LEU A 324 -11.34 14.78 -32.89
N PHE A 325 -12.44 14.11 -33.22
CA PHE A 325 -12.87 13.91 -34.60
C PHE A 325 -13.80 15.05 -34.98
N LEU A 326 -13.41 15.81 -36.01
CA LEU A 326 -14.11 17.02 -36.43
C LEU A 326 -14.99 16.75 -37.65
N SER A 327 -16.19 17.33 -37.63
CA SER A 327 -17.14 17.32 -38.75
C SER A 327 -17.78 18.70 -38.93
N ASP A 328 -18.22 18.98 -40.15
CA ASP A 328 -19.07 20.12 -40.50
C ASP A 328 -20.57 19.74 -40.51
N GLN A 329 -20.90 18.48 -40.19
CA GLN A 329 -22.28 18.02 -40.06
C GLN A 329 -22.76 18.17 -38.61
N ASP A 330 -24.03 18.55 -38.46
CA ASP A 330 -24.77 18.57 -37.19
C ASP A 330 -25.04 17.16 -36.67
#